data_AF-A0A8C9XF99-F1
#
_entry.id   AF-A0A8C9XF99-F1
#
_cell.length_a   1.000
_cell.length_b   1.000
_cell.length_c   1.000
_cell.angle_alpha   90.00
_cell.angle_beta   90.00
_cell.angle_gamma   90.00
#
_symmetry.space_group_name_H-M   'P 1'
#
loop_
_entity.id
_entity.type
_entity.pdbx_description
1 polymer ?
#
loop_
_entity_poly.entity_id
_entity_poly.type
_entity_poly.pdbx_seq_one_letter_code
_entity_poly.pdbx_strand_id
1 'polypeptide(L)'
;MDVFFLLFLVWLVLWKSVLLEDKRCWKCKGENGTFLHAFWECPVVLPFWKEVLRKLGDWLERLPESPLFCLLGDSTLLPQGVNKGQHALLTAGLITAARLILRNWKKGVYGVTAL
;
A
#
# COMPACT_ATOMS: atom_id res chain seq x y z
N MET A 1 -16.16 4.47 -5.71
CA MET A 1 -15.13 5.17 -4.92
C MET A 1 -13.99 5.43 -5.88
N ASP A 2 -14.05 6.61 -6.48
CA ASP A 2 -13.54 6.88 -7.83
C ASP A 2 -12.04 6.71 -7.99
N VAL A 3 -11.68 6.16 -9.15
CA VAL A 3 -10.32 6.13 -9.73
C VAL A 3 -9.65 7.51 -9.64
N PHE A 4 -10.44 8.60 -9.62
CA PHE A 4 -9.98 9.96 -9.34
C PHE A 4 -9.20 10.12 -8.03
N PHE A 5 -9.54 9.42 -6.96
CA PHE A 5 -8.84 9.56 -5.68
C PHE A 5 -7.48 8.84 -5.69
N LEU A 6 -7.39 7.70 -6.39
CA LEU A 6 -6.13 7.02 -6.66
C LEU A 6 -5.26 7.83 -7.61
N LEU A 7 -5.84 8.42 -8.67
CA LEU A 7 -5.14 9.33 -9.58
C LEU A 7 -4.67 10.59 -8.85
N PHE A 8 -5.47 11.16 -7.95
CA PHE A 8 -5.06 12.32 -7.15
C PHE A 8 -3.91 11.97 -6.20
N LEU A 9 -3.94 10.81 -5.55
CA LEU A 9 -2.85 10.34 -4.69
C LEU A 9 -1.60 10.00 -5.49
N VAL A 10 -1.73 9.32 -6.63
CA VAL A 10 -0.61 9.03 -7.55
C VAL A 10 -0.03 10.33 -8.08
N TRP A 11 -0.85 11.30 -8.51
CA TRP A 11 -0.41 12.60 -8.98
C TRP A 11 0.27 13.42 -7.87
N LEU A 12 -0.24 13.36 -6.63
CA LEU A 12 0.35 14.05 -5.48
C LEU A 12 1.66 13.40 -4.99
N VAL A 13 1.79 12.07 -5.11
CA VAL A 13 3.04 11.35 -4.84
C VAL A 13 4.06 11.59 -5.95
N LEU A 14 3.66 11.56 -7.22
CA LEU A 14 4.52 11.88 -8.36
C LEU A 14 5.00 13.33 -8.29
N TRP A 15 4.10 14.30 -8.04
CA TRP A 15 4.43 15.71 -7.84
C TRP A 15 5.44 15.93 -6.71
N LYS A 16 5.30 15.21 -5.59
CA LYS A 16 6.24 15.31 -4.46
C LYS A 16 7.58 14.62 -4.72
N SER A 17 7.60 13.49 -5.42
CA SER A 17 8.84 12.77 -5.75
C SER A 17 9.73 13.54 -6.74
N VAL A 18 9.13 14.45 -7.52
CA VAL A 18 9.87 15.36 -8.42
C VAL A 18 10.46 16.56 -7.67
N LEU A 19 9.88 16.97 -6.54
CA LEU A 19 10.24 18.21 -5.82
C LEU A 19 11.10 18.02 -4.55
N LEU A 20 11.22 16.80 -4.02
CA LEU A 20 12.03 16.56 -2.83
C LEU A 20 13.47 16.19 -3.24
N GLU A 21 14.41 17.09 -2.94
CA GLU A 21 15.85 16.99 -3.23
C GLU A 21 16.52 15.74 -2.62
N ASP A 22 15.87 15.10 -1.63
CA ASP A 22 16.34 13.85 -1.02
C ASP A 22 15.62 12.65 -1.67
N LYS A 23 16.27 12.06 -2.68
CA LYS A 23 15.74 10.91 -3.43
C LYS A 23 15.62 9.63 -2.60
N ARG A 24 15.98 9.65 -1.32
CA ARG A 24 15.99 8.47 -0.44
C ARG A 24 14.61 8.18 0.15
N CYS A 25 14.36 6.90 0.39
CA CYS A 25 13.14 6.40 0.98
C CYS A 25 12.91 7.04 2.34
N TRP A 26 11.76 7.67 2.52
CA TRP A 26 11.41 8.37 3.75
C TRP A 26 11.23 7.42 4.95
N LYS A 27 11.03 6.11 4.71
CA LYS A 27 10.94 5.05 5.73
C LYS A 27 12.30 4.48 6.14
N CYS A 28 13.00 3.80 5.22
CA CYS A 28 14.24 3.10 5.57
C CYS A 28 15.50 3.97 5.43
N LYS A 29 15.42 5.11 4.74
CA LYS A 29 16.55 6.02 4.44
C LYS A 29 17.75 5.39 3.70
N GLY A 30 17.69 4.10 3.35
CA GLY A 30 18.79 3.34 2.75
C GLY A 30 18.79 3.25 1.23
N GLU A 31 17.62 3.27 0.58
CA GLU A 31 17.47 3.19 -0.88
C GLU A 31 16.73 4.39 -1.46
N ASN A 32 16.66 4.49 -2.79
CA ASN A 32 15.86 5.51 -3.45
C ASN A 32 14.36 5.34 -3.14
N GLY A 33 13.70 6.41 -2.72
CA GLY A 33 12.29 6.50 -2.40
C GLY A 33 11.42 6.56 -3.64
N THR A 34 11.59 5.62 -4.57
CA THR A 34 10.64 5.43 -5.67
C THR A 34 9.27 5.08 -5.11
N PHE A 35 8.21 5.29 -5.90
CA PHE A 35 6.86 4.91 -5.48
C PHE A 35 6.78 3.43 -5.07
N LEU A 36 7.32 2.54 -5.91
CA LEU A 36 7.30 1.10 -5.65
C LEU A 36 8.11 0.74 -4.40
N HIS A 37 9.30 1.33 -4.21
CA HIS A 37 10.07 1.08 -3.00
C HIS A 37 9.32 1.59 -1.76
N ALA A 38 8.90 2.86 -1.76
CA ALA A 38 8.27 3.49 -0.61
C ALA A 38 6.94 2.84 -0.18
N PHE A 39 6.26 2.17 -1.11
CA PHE A 39 4.98 1.52 -0.85
C PHE A 39 5.02 0.01 -0.79
N TRP A 40 6.04 -0.66 -1.32
CA TRP A 40 6.04 -2.13 -1.40
C TRP A 40 7.40 -2.72 -1.03
N GLU A 41 8.47 -2.38 -1.76
CA GLU A 41 9.76 -3.07 -1.62
C GLU A 41 10.53 -2.66 -0.35
N CYS A 42 10.18 -1.52 0.25
CA CYS A 42 10.84 -1.05 1.47
C CYS A 42 10.73 -2.11 2.58
N PRO A 43 11.85 -2.50 3.22
CA PRO A 43 11.85 -3.53 4.26
C PRO A 43 11.03 -3.17 5.49
N VAL A 44 10.71 -1.89 5.68
CA VAL A 44 9.80 -1.41 6.76
C VAL A 44 8.33 -1.59 6.36
N VAL A 45 8.02 -1.52 5.06
CA VAL A 45 6.64 -1.51 4.54
C VAL A 45 6.19 -2.90 4.11
N LEU A 46 7.10 -3.73 3.61
CA LEU A 46 6.79 -5.09 3.19
C LEU A 46 6.17 -5.95 4.32
N PRO A 47 6.68 -5.95 5.58
CA PRO A 47 6.05 -6.67 6.68
C PRO A 47 4.63 -6.18 6.99
N PHE A 48 4.38 -4.87 6.84
CA PHE A 48 3.04 -4.30 7.01
C PHE A 48 2.06 -4.84 5.97
N TRP A 49 2.47 -4.96 4.70
CA TRP A 49 1.62 -5.58 3.67
C TRP A 49 1.34 -7.04 3.94
N LYS A 50 2.33 -7.80 4.41
CA LYS A 50 2.13 -9.20 4.79
C LYS A 50 1.05 -9.33 5.85
N GLU A 51 1.07 -8.47 6.87
CA GLU A 51 0.04 -8.49 7.91
C GLU A 51 -1.32 -8.07 7.38
N VAL A 52 -1.39 -7.04 6.52
CA VAL A 52 -2.66 -6.63 5.88
C VAL A 52 -3.25 -7.76 5.05
N LEU A 53 -2.44 -8.42 4.21
CA LEU A 53 -2.88 -9.54 3.37
C LEU A 53 -3.30 -10.74 4.22
N ARG A 54 -2.56 -11.03 5.29
CA ARG A 54 -2.93 -12.08 6.24
C ARG A 54 -4.28 -11.78 6.89
N LYS A 55 -4.46 -10.57 7.42
CA LYS A 55 -5.72 -10.14 8.03
C LYS A 55 -6.88 -10.22 7.05
N LEU A 56 -6.71 -9.79 5.81
CA LEU A 56 -7.76 -9.88 4.80
C LEU A 56 -8.02 -11.34 4.39
N GLY A 57 -6.97 -12.17 4.33
CA GLY A 57 -7.08 -13.58 4.02
C GLY A 57 -7.80 -14.40 5.09
N ASP A 58 -7.75 -13.97 6.36
CA ASP A 58 -8.54 -14.58 7.45
C ASP A 58 -10.06 -14.50 7.19
N TRP A 59 -10.54 -13.50 6.42
CA TRP A 59 -11.96 -13.30 6.09
C TRP A 59 -12.38 -13.84 4.72
N LEU A 60 -11.43 -14.02 3.82
CA LEU A 60 -11.68 -14.53 2.48
C LEU A 60 -10.95 -15.86 2.30
N GLU A 61 -9.72 -15.79 1.82
CA GLU A 61 -8.81 -16.89 1.58
C GLU A 61 -7.42 -16.30 1.29
N ARG A 62 -6.42 -17.15 1.04
CA ARG A 62 -5.04 -16.70 0.86
C ARG A 62 -4.90 -15.74 -0.33
N LEU A 63 -4.53 -14.50 -0.03
CA LEU A 63 -4.31 -13.44 -1.02
C LEU A 63 -2.88 -13.45 -1.57
N PRO A 64 -2.68 -13.02 -2.83
CA PRO A 64 -1.37 -12.95 -3.43
C PRO A 64 -0.55 -11.76 -2.89
N GLU A 65 0.72 -12.03 -2.55
CA GLU A 65 1.71 -11.01 -2.18
C GLU A 65 2.26 -10.33 -3.44
N SER A 66 1.41 -9.57 -4.13
CA SER A 66 1.76 -8.85 -5.35
C SER A 66 1.59 -7.34 -5.17
N PRO A 67 2.56 -6.51 -5.63
CA PRO A 67 2.40 -5.07 -5.65
C PRO A 67 1.26 -4.63 -6.56
N LEU A 68 1.01 -5.34 -7.66
CA LEU A 68 -0.12 -5.06 -8.55
C LEU A 68 -1.45 -5.28 -7.82
N PHE A 69 -1.54 -6.36 -7.06
CA PHE A 69 -2.70 -6.63 -6.24
C PHE A 69 -2.89 -5.56 -5.15
N CYS A 70 -1.85 -5.29 -4.37
CA CYS A 70 -1.94 -4.43 -3.19
C CYS A 70 -2.06 -2.94 -3.50
N LEU A 71 -1.40 -2.48 -4.55
CA LEU A 71 -1.34 -1.05 -4.90
C LEU A 71 -2.34 -0.68 -5.97
N LEU A 72 -2.59 -1.57 -6.94
CA LEU A 72 -3.48 -1.30 -8.07
C LEU A 72 -4.83 -2.00 -7.96
N GLY A 73 -4.98 -2.95 -7.03
CA GLY A 73 -6.25 -3.69 -6.87
C GLY A 73 -6.56 -4.58 -8.07
N ASP A 74 -5.53 -5.15 -8.70
CA ASP A 74 -5.69 -6.01 -9.87
C ASP A 74 -6.60 -7.21 -9.56
N SER A 75 -7.82 -7.17 -10.11
CA SER A 75 -8.87 -8.15 -9.85
C SER A 75 -8.64 -9.49 -10.56
N THR A 76 -7.69 -9.55 -11.49
CA THR A 76 -7.31 -10.82 -12.15
C THR A 76 -6.62 -11.79 -11.20
N LEU A 77 -6.07 -11.27 -10.10
CA LEU A 77 -5.40 -12.02 -9.06
C LEU A 77 -6.34 -12.43 -7.92
N LEU A 78 -7.64 -12.09 -8.01
CA LEU A 78 -8.63 -12.50 -7.03
C LEU A 78 -9.05 -13.96 -7.25
N PRO A 79 -9.26 -14.70 -6.15
CA PRO A 79 -9.79 -16.04 -6.24
C PRO A 79 -11.23 -16.06 -6.77
N GLN A 80 -11.55 -17.10 -7.53
CA GLN A 80 -12.85 -17.25 -8.19
C GLN A 80 -13.92 -17.62 -7.15
N GLY A 81 -14.82 -16.69 -6.84
CA GLY A 81 -15.88 -16.90 -5.85
C GLY A 81 -16.12 -15.72 -4.90
N VAL A 82 -15.29 -14.67 -4.98
CA VAL A 82 -15.44 -13.44 -4.18
C VAL A 82 -16.76 -12.73 -4.53
N ASN A 83 -17.63 -12.57 -3.53
CA ASN A 83 -18.89 -11.83 -3.69
C ASN A 83 -18.66 -10.30 -3.72
N LYS A 84 -19.69 -9.53 -4.10
CA LYS A 84 -19.59 -8.05 -4.19
C LYS A 84 -19.17 -7.38 -2.87
N GLY A 85 -19.64 -7.90 -1.73
CA GLY A 85 -19.32 -7.37 -0.40
C GLY A 85 -17.87 -7.64 -0.01
N GLN A 86 -17.38 -8.85 -0.26
CA GLN A 86 -15.99 -9.26 -0.06
C GLN A 86 -15.04 -8.47 -0.96
N HIS A 87 -15.42 -8.25 -2.23
CA HIS A 87 -14.65 -7.39 -3.13
C HIS A 87 -14.56 -5.94 -2.61
N ALA A 88 -15.67 -5.41 -2.09
CA ALA A 88 -15.68 -4.08 -1.48
C ALA A 88 -14.81 -4.02 -0.21
N LEU A 89 -14.86 -5.04 0.64
CA LEU A 89 -14.02 -5.16 1.84
C LEU A 89 -12.54 -5.20 1.48
N LEU A 90 -12.15 -6.05 0.52
CA LEU A 90 -10.79 -6.13 0.00
C LEU A 90 -10.31 -4.78 -0.52
N THR A 91 -11.07 -4.18 -1.43
CA THR A 91 -10.74 -2.88 -2.02
C THR A 91 -10.57 -1.81 -0.95
N ALA A 92 -11.50 -1.75 0.02
CA ALA A 92 -11.43 -0.80 1.12
C ALA A 92 -10.21 -1.05 2.03
N GLY A 93 -9.90 -2.31 2.31
CA GLY A 93 -8.75 -2.73 3.12
C GLY A 93 -7.42 -2.32 2.49
N LEU A 94 -7.22 -2.63 1.20
CA LEU A 94 -6.02 -2.28 0.45
C LEU A 94 -5.84 -0.75 0.36
N ILE A 95 -6.91 -0.02 0.04
CA ILE A 95 -6.88 1.45 0.00
C ILE A 95 -6.57 2.04 1.38
N THR A 96 -7.13 1.48 2.44
CA THR A 96 -6.89 1.94 3.81
C THR A 96 -5.44 1.70 4.21
N ALA A 97 -4.89 0.53 3.89
CA ALA A 97 -3.48 0.22 4.11
C ALA A 97 -2.54 1.20 3.38
N ALA A 98 -2.76 1.44 2.10
CA ALA A 98 -2.00 2.43 1.32
C ALA A 98 -2.11 3.85 1.90
N ARG A 99 -3.31 4.25 2.35
CA ARG A 99 -3.53 5.53 3.04
C ARG A 99 -2.82 5.60 4.38
N LEU A 100 -2.69 4.50 5.12
CA LEU A 100 -1.94 4.48 6.38
C LEU A 100 -0.44 4.66 6.15
N ILE A 101 0.12 4.04 5.11
CA ILE A 101 1.50 4.29 4.69
C ILE A 101 1.69 5.79 4.39
N LEU A 102 0.79 6.37 3.60
CA LEU A 102 0.82 7.80 3.25
C LEU A 102 0.56 8.75 4.40
N ARG A 103 -0.35 8.43 5.34
CA ARG A 103 -0.60 9.29 6.51
C ARG A 103 0.61 9.32 7.42
N ASN A 104 1.28 8.18 7.53
CA ASN A 104 2.50 8.08 8.32
C ASN A 104 3.74 8.58 7.57
N TRP A 105 3.64 9.05 6.31
CA TRP A 105 4.69 9.69 5.48
C TRP A 105 5.57 10.70 6.21
N LYS A 106 4.99 11.53 7.08
CA LYS A 106 5.71 12.58 7.82
C LYS A 106 6.08 12.16 9.25
N LYS A 107 5.50 11.07 9.75
CA LYS A 107 5.79 10.58 11.10
C LYS A 107 7.00 9.66 10.98
N GLY A 108 8.13 10.09 11.53
CA GLY A 108 9.37 9.31 11.55
C GLY A 108 9.17 7.89 12.11
N VAL A 109 10.16 7.03 11.90
CA VAL A 109 10.17 5.57 12.12
C VAL A 109 9.68 5.09 13.51
N TYR A 110 9.56 5.98 14.49
CA TYR A 110 9.19 5.67 15.88
C TYR A 110 7.73 5.21 16.12
N GLY A 111 6.91 5.04 15.08
CA GLY A 111 5.45 4.82 15.25
C GLY A 111 4.90 3.46 14.81
N VAL A 112 5.71 2.52 14.32
CA VAL A 112 5.20 1.24 13.74
C VAL A 112 5.69 -0.01 14.49
N THR A 113 6.50 0.14 15.53
CA THR A 113 7.00 -0.99 16.36
C THR A 113 6.19 -1.26 17.62
N ALA A 114 4.92 -0.83 17.68
CA ALA A 114 4.07 -0.96 18.88
C ALA A 114 2.68 -1.54 18.60
N LEU A 115 2.57 -2.47 17.64
CA LEU A 115 1.40 -3.33 17.46
C LEU A 115 1.83 -4.78 17.25
#